data_AF-A0A0J8RHW8-F1
#
_entry.id   AF-A0A0J8RHW8-F1
#
_cell.length_a   1.000
_cell.length_b   1.000
_cell.length_c   1.000
_cell.angle_alpha   90.00
_cell.angle_beta   90.00
_cell.angle_gamma   90.00
#
_symmetry.space_group_name_H-M   'P 1'
#
loop_
_entity.id
_entity.type
_entity.pdbx_description
1 polymer ?
#
loop_
_entity_poly.entity_id
_entity_poly.type
_entity_poly.pdbx_seq_one_letter_code
_entity_poly.pdbx_strand_id
1 'polypeptide(L)'
;MIRIASDSIPGPENAQGVHQGRTDEQFIDVNNEKIDSLILAVKATQVEQALKSNGMGIREEVNEKIFPDPATRPNYIQGITSHGLYYTKAYHITHAGVGTSAFSIVYPERPRAPVDEAGNIKPGEKFNDRDYWAISSIYLTNTLTRSPELTAIRINKNEMLQFQLEKLAINCVINPLTALNDCQNGDLLYNYNVSRVQKLLLIEISTVIRALPELQGIPGVMARFSPERLRTLAVSVMHKTAENTSSMLQDMRMGKETEIEYINGYIVRRGEELGVKCALNYMLVQMVLAKTRMLSKKMQGQIPLDPSVPK
;
A
#
# COMPACT_ATOMS: atom_id res chain seq x y z
N MET A 1 -7.87 9.01 1.63
CA MET A 1 -7.24 10.05 0.79
C MET A 1 -7.20 11.31 1.64
N ILE A 2 -6.04 11.66 2.19
CA ILE A 2 -5.90 12.93 2.92
C ILE A 2 -5.51 13.97 1.85
N ARG A 3 -6.43 14.88 1.54
CA ARG A 3 -6.20 16.04 0.67
C ARG A 3 -5.81 17.21 1.56
N ILE A 4 -4.67 17.83 1.32
CA ILE A 4 -4.32 19.10 1.95
C ILE A 4 -3.95 20.04 0.79
N ALA A 5 -4.85 21.00 0.53
CA ALA A 5 -4.59 22.10 -0.38
C ALA A 5 -3.55 23.03 0.26
N SER A 6 -2.58 23.48 -0.53
CA SER A 6 -1.59 24.46 -0.09
C SER A 6 -2.13 25.87 -0.31
N ASP A 7 -2.76 26.46 0.70
CA ASP A 7 -3.05 27.89 0.66
C ASP A 7 -1.77 28.71 0.90
N SER A 8 -1.57 29.66 0.01
CA SER A 8 -0.45 30.61 0.02
C SER A 8 -0.73 31.67 1.09
N ILE A 9 0.21 31.88 2.02
CA ILE A 9 0.12 32.90 3.08
C ILE A 9 0.42 34.28 2.48
N PRO A 10 -0.45 35.30 2.57
CA PRO A 10 -0.02 36.70 2.44
C PRO A 10 0.39 37.24 3.81
N GLY A 11 1.53 37.94 3.85
CA GLY A 11 2.06 38.59 5.06
C GLY A 11 1.21 39.77 5.55
N PRO A 12 1.51 40.32 6.75
CA PRO A 12 0.67 41.32 7.38
C PRO A 12 1.13 42.73 6.99
N GLU A 13 0.26 43.54 6.39
CA GLU A 13 0.27 45.00 6.57
C GLU A 13 -1.04 45.65 6.08
N ASN A 14 -1.73 46.28 7.05
CA ASN A 14 -2.59 47.46 6.97
C ASN A 14 -3.65 47.60 5.86
N ALA A 15 -4.93 47.51 6.24
CA ALA A 15 -5.89 48.61 6.08
C ALA A 15 -7.21 48.31 6.82
N GLN A 16 -7.63 49.27 7.65
CA GLN A 16 -8.95 49.38 8.25
C GLN A 16 -10.01 49.65 7.17
N GLY A 17 -11.24 49.13 7.34
CA GLY A 17 -12.43 49.81 6.84
C GLY A 17 -13.48 48.97 6.11
N VAL A 18 -14.66 48.94 6.74
CA VAL A 18 -15.99 49.05 6.11
C VAL A 18 -16.56 47.83 5.38
N HIS A 19 -17.60 47.29 6.00
CA HIS A 19 -18.66 46.50 5.37
C HIS A 19 -19.22 47.21 4.13
N GLN A 20 -19.11 46.59 2.96
CA GLN A 20 -20.08 46.71 1.88
C GLN A 20 -20.09 45.42 1.06
N GLY A 21 -21.29 44.87 0.87
CA GLY A 21 -21.49 43.56 0.25
C GLY A 21 -20.92 43.47 -1.15
N ARG A 22 -20.21 42.38 -1.40
CA ARG A 22 -19.95 41.85 -2.74
C ARG A 22 -20.37 40.39 -2.74
N THR A 23 -21.49 40.13 -3.39
CA THR A 23 -21.90 38.82 -3.87
C THR A 23 -20.90 38.39 -4.93
N ASP A 24 -19.84 37.71 -4.51
CA ASP A 24 -18.98 36.92 -5.38
C ASP A 24 -18.84 35.55 -4.72
N GLU A 25 -19.87 34.72 -4.86
CA GLU A 25 -19.70 33.26 -4.77
C GLU A 25 -18.80 32.85 -5.94
N GLN A 26 -17.48 32.96 -5.75
CA GLN A 26 -16.55 32.14 -6.51
C GLN A 26 -16.84 30.71 -6.09
N PHE A 27 -17.66 30.03 -6.88
CA PHE A 27 -17.62 28.58 -6.97
C PHE A 27 -16.17 28.22 -7.24
N ILE A 28 -15.45 27.79 -6.21
CA ILE A 28 -14.20 27.07 -6.37
C ILE A 28 -14.58 25.89 -7.24
N ASP A 29 -14.08 25.86 -8.47
CA ASP A 29 -14.20 24.73 -9.36
C ASP A 29 -13.37 23.58 -8.74
N VAL A 30 -14.01 22.85 -7.82
CA VAL A 30 -13.43 21.78 -7.01
C VAL A 30 -12.89 20.62 -7.86
N ASN A 31 -13.17 20.64 -9.17
CA ASN A 31 -12.71 19.65 -10.14
C ASN A 31 -11.36 19.99 -10.78
N ASN A 32 -10.80 21.19 -10.54
CA ASN A 32 -9.58 21.66 -11.21
C ASN A 32 -8.41 21.99 -10.25
N GLU A 33 -8.54 21.66 -8.96
CA GLU A 33 -7.42 21.81 -8.02
C GLU A 33 -6.32 20.78 -8.27
N LYS A 34 -5.12 21.27 -8.55
CA LYS A 34 -3.92 20.43 -8.73
C LYS A 34 -3.55 19.75 -7.41
N ILE A 35 -3.60 18.42 -7.38
CA ILE A 35 -3.11 17.64 -6.25
C ILE A 35 -1.58 17.68 -6.26
N ASP A 36 -0.97 18.37 -5.28
CA ASP A 36 0.50 18.48 -5.21
C ASP A 36 1.16 17.30 -4.49
N SER A 37 0.50 16.73 -3.47
CA SER A 37 0.98 15.57 -2.71
C SER A 37 -0.13 14.54 -2.47
N LEU A 38 0.19 13.25 -2.65
CA LEU A 38 -0.70 12.13 -2.34
C LEU A 38 -0.01 11.12 -1.42
N ILE A 39 -0.62 10.84 -0.27
CA ILE A 39 -0.12 9.82 0.67
C ILE A 39 -0.71 8.45 0.30
N LEU A 40 0.16 7.48 0.00
CA LEU A 40 -0.15 6.07 -0.23
C LEU A 40 0.46 5.23 0.90
N ALA A 41 -0.33 4.86 1.90
CA ALA A 41 0.15 4.03 2.99
C ALA A 41 -0.16 2.55 2.73
N VAL A 42 0.82 1.68 2.89
CA VAL A 42 0.67 0.21 2.94
C VAL A 42 0.57 -0.17 4.42
N LYS A 43 -0.41 -0.96 4.82
CA LYS A 43 -0.48 -1.43 6.22
C LYS A 43 0.76 -2.26 6.57
N ALA A 44 1.20 -2.43 7.82
CA ALA A 44 2.17 -3.47 8.21
C ALA A 44 1.41 -4.75 8.58
N THR A 45 2.04 -5.92 8.43
CA THR A 45 1.40 -7.21 8.75
C THR A 45 1.42 -7.43 10.24
N GLN A 46 0.46 -6.82 10.97
CA GLN A 46 0.05 -7.17 12.34
C GLN A 46 -1.17 -6.39 12.87
N VAL A 47 -2.09 -5.98 12.00
CA VAL A 47 -3.10 -4.99 12.36
C VAL A 47 -4.44 -5.36 11.73
N GLU A 48 -5.52 -5.41 12.50
CA GLU A 48 -6.91 -5.57 12.03
C GLU A 48 -7.46 -4.31 11.35
N GLN A 49 -8.62 -4.38 10.70
CA GLN A 49 -9.07 -3.57 9.55
C GLN A 49 -9.16 -2.01 9.68
N ALA A 50 -8.25 -1.28 9.02
CA ALA A 50 -8.54 0.01 8.36
C ALA A 50 -7.44 0.32 7.31
N LEU A 51 -7.84 0.80 6.12
CA LEU A 51 -7.05 1.12 4.90
C LEU A 51 -6.74 -0.07 3.96
N LYS A 52 -7.48 -0.11 2.84
CA LYS A 52 -7.34 -1.05 1.71
C LYS A 52 -6.12 -0.70 0.85
N SER A 53 -4.97 -1.25 1.20
CA SER A 53 -3.72 -1.07 0.46
C SER A 53 -2.62 -2.01 0.97
N ASN A 54 -2.92 -3.29 1.23
CA ASN A 54 -1.91 -4.24 1.74
C ASN A 54 -0.95 -4.80 0.68
N GLY A 55 -1.11 -4.41 -0.59
CA GLY A 55 -0.34 -4.92 -1.72
C GLY A 55 0.45 -3.84 -2.47
N MET A 56 1.17 -4.28 -3.49
CA MET A 56 1.98 -3.44 -4.37
C MET A 56 1.23 -3.21 -5.70
N GLY A 57 1.62 -2.18 -6.46
CA GLY A 57 0.96 -1.83 -7.74
C GLY A 57 -0.07 -0.71 -7.64
N ILE A 58 -0.37 -0.20 -6.44
CA ILE A 58 -1.38 0.86 -6.24
C ILE A 58 -0.95 2.17 -6.89
N ARG A 59 0.34 2.53 -6.81
CA ARG A 59 0.85 3.76 -7.43
C ARG A 59 0.74 3.67 -8.95
N GLU A 60 1.06 2.51 -9.51
CA GLU A 60 1.01 2.24 -10.94
C GLU A 60 -0.44 2.34 -11.43
N GLU A 61 -1.41 1.76 -10.70
CA GLU A 61 -2.83 1.89 -11.01
C GLU A 61 -3.34 3.33 -10.87
N VAL A 62 -2.92 4.05 -9.83
CA VAL A 62 -3.26 5.48 -9.64
C VAL A 62 -2.71 6.31 -10.79
N ASN A 63 -1.48 6.04 -11.24
CA ASN A 63 -0.92 6.66 -12.43
C ASN A 63 -1.73 6.30 -13.67
N GLU A 64 -2.10 5.03 -13.88
CA GLU A 64 -2.84 4.62 -15.08
C GLU A 64 -4.25 5.20 -15.15
N LYS A 65 -4.99 5.19 -14.03
CA LYS A 65 -6.42 5.50 -14.00
C LYS A 65 -6.75 6.93 -13.58
N ILE A 66 -5.91 7.56 -12.75
CA ILE A 66 -6.20 8.87 -12.14
C ILE A 66 -5.25 9.96 -12.65
N PHE A 67 -3.95 9.67 -12.75
CA PHE A 67 -2.93 10.62 -13.21
C PHE A 67 -2.13 10.07 -14.41
N PRO A 68 -2.79 9.83 -15.56
CA PRO A 68 -2.17 9.21 -16.73
C PRO A 68 -1.02 10.05 -17.27
N ASP A 69 -1.20 11.37 -17.33
CA ASP A 69 -0.18 12.31 -17.77
C ASP A 69 0.95 12.44 -16.73
N PRO A 70 2.19 12.03 -17.06
CA PRO A 70 3.34 12.19 -16.17
C PRO A 70 3.59 13.63 -15.71
N ALA A 71 3.20 14.65 -16.50
CA ALA A 71 3.41 16.06 -16.17
C ALA A 71 2.50 16.55 -15.02
N THR A 72 1.35 15.88 -14.82
CA THR A 72 0.37 16.25 -13.79
C THR A 72 0.38 15.32 -12.57
N ARG A 73 1.29 14.34 -12.53
CA ARG A 73 1.37 13.39 -11.41
C ARG A 73 1.72 14.12 -10.10
N PRO A 74 1.03 13.79 -8.99
CA PRO A 74 1.36 14.33 -7.68
C PRO A 74 2.67 13.75 -7.16
N ASN A 75 3.24 14.38 -6.15
CA ASN A 75 4.31 13.77 -5.37
C ASN A 75 3.72 12.68 -4.48
N TYR A 76 4.28 11.48 -4.53
CA TYR A 76 3.78 10.38 -3.72
C TYR A 76 4.53 10.32 -2.40
N ILE A 77 3.81 10.26 -1.28
CA ILE A 77 4.38 9.92 0.02
C ILE A 77 3.94 8.50 0.32
N GLN A 78 4.87 7.56 0.29
CA GLN A 78 4.59 6.19 0.68
C GLN A 78 4.70 6.03 2.19
N GLY A 79 3.82 5.23 2.78
CA GLY A 79 3.84 4.92 4.21
C GLY A 79 3.80 3.43 4.46
N ILE A 80 4.38 2.98 5.58
CA ILE A 80 4.06 1.68 6.19
C ILE A 80 3.67 1.93 7.65
N THR A 81 2.60 1.30 8.15
CA THR A 81 2.16 1.49 9.54
C THR A 81 1.75 0.20 10.24
N SER A 82 2.28 -0.06 11.43
CA SER A 82 1.95 -1.22 12.27
C SER A 82 0.96 -0.92 13.38
N HIS A 83 0.27 0.23 13.34
CA HIS A 83 -0.76 0.59 14.31
C HIS A 83 -2.04 -0.24 14.13
N GLY A 84 -2.51 -0.87 15.20
CA GLY A 84 -3.79 -1.58 15.35
C GLY A 84 -5.00 -0.66 15.17
N LEU A 85 -5.71 -0.62 14.04
CA LEU A 85 -6.88 0.25 13.86
C LEU A 85 -8.09 -0.54 13.39
N TYR A 86 -9.25 -0.40 14.05
CA TYR A 86 -10.50 -0.95 13.52
C TYR A 86 -11.66 0.03 13.66
N TYR A 87 -12.59 -0.03 12.69
CA TYR A 87 -13.82 0.74 12.74
C TYR A 87 -14.80 0.10 13.72
N THR A 88 -15.34 0.89 14.64
CA THR A 88 -16.45 0.46 15.50
C THR A 88 -17.78 0.95 14.98
N LYS A 89 -17.83 2.19 14.50
CA LYS A 89 -19.01 2.84 13.91
C LYS A 89 -18.56 3.99 13.01
N ALA A 90 -19.51 4.61 12.29
CA ALA A 90 -19.22 5.78 11.47
C ALA A 90 -18.48 6.85 12.31
N TYR A 91 -17.38 7.37 11.76
CA TYR A 91 -16.51 8.37 12.38
C TYR A 91 -15.86 7.93 13.71
N HIS A 92 -15.88 6.65 14.06
CA HIS A 92 -15.20 6.11 15.23
C HIS A 92 -14.24 5.00 14.85
N ILE A 93 -12.97 5.24 15.15
CA ILE A 93 -11.87 4.30 14.94
C ILE A 93 -11.27 4.01 16.31
N THR A 94 -11.14 2.73 16.64
CA THR A 94 -10.44 2.30 17.84
C THR A 94 -8.98 2.05 17.51
N HIS A 95 -8.08 2.68 18.26
CA HIS A 95 -6.65 2.40 18.24
C HIS A 95 -6.34 1.23 19.18
N ALA A 96 -6.45 0.02 18.62
CA ALA A 96 -6.31 -1.25 19.31
C ALA A 96 -4.88 -1.58 19.76
N GLY A 97 -3.87 -1.01 19.08
CA GLY A 97 -2.47 -1.28 19.37
C GLY A 97 -1.56 -0.19 18.83
N VAL A 98 -0.70 0.35 19.71
CA VAL A 98 0.33 1.32 19.33
C VAL A 98 1.42 0.60 18.54
N GLY A 99 1.69 1.09 17.33
CA GLY A 99 2.73 0.57 16.45
C GLY A 99 3.78 1.63 16.15
N THR A 100 4.43 1.45 15.00
CA THR A 100 5.35 2.39 14.38
C THR A 100 4.89 2.67 12.96
N SER A 101 5.20 3.88 12.50
CA SER A 101 4.97 4.26 11.11
C SER A 101 6.30 4.66 10.46
N ALA A 102 6.44 4.35 9.18
CA ALA A 102 7.56 4.79 8.37
C ALA A 102 7.01 5.49 7.14
N PHE A 103 7.55 6.64 6.78
CA PHE A 103 7.14 7.40 5.59
C PHE A 103 8.35 7.67 4.70
N SER A 104 8.12 7.66 3.39
CA SER A 104 9.12 7.97 2.38
C SER A 104 8.52 8.79 1.25
N ILE A 105 9.25 9.80 0.81
CA ILE A 105 8.86 10.60 -0.36
C ILE A 105 9.35 9.86 -1.61
N VAL A 106 8.43 9.64 -2.54
CA VAL A 106 8.68 8.98 -3.82
C VAL A 106 8.51 10.01 -4.92
N TYR A 107 9.64 10.32 -5.55
CA TYR A 107 9.72 11.34 -6.59
C TYR A 107 9.06 10.87 -7.89
N PRO A 108 8.46 11.79 -8.66
CA PRO A 108 8.07 11.49 -10.04
C PRO A 108 9.31 11.10 -10.87
N GLU A 109 9.12 10.24 -11.87
CA GLU A 109 10.18 9.72 -12.75
C GLU A 109 10.85 10.82 -13.60
N ARG A 110 10.33 12.05 -13.58
CA ARG A 110 10.99 13.22 -14.16
C ARG A 110 11.40 14.20 -13.07
N PRO A 111 12.59 14.80 -13.20
CA PRO A 111 12.88 16.05 -12.50
C PRO A 111 11.81 17.09 -12.85
N ARG A 112 11.36 17.87 -11.87
CA ARG A 112 10.80 19.21 -12.14
C ARG A 112 11.94 20.18 -12.54
N ALA A 113 12.94 19.69 -13.26
CA ALA A 113 14.01 20.53 -13.79
C ALA A 113 13.47 21.29 -15.01
N PRO A 114 13.90 22.53 -15.26
CA PRO A 114 13.65 23.20 -16.52
C PRO A 114 14.34 22.40 -17.63
N VAL A 115 13.55 21.57 -18.30
CA VAL A 115 13.95 20.92 -19.55
C VAL A 115 14.13 21.99 -20.63
N ASP A 116 15.01 21.74 -21.60
CA ASP A 116 15.05 22.57 -22.80
C ASP A 116 13.74 22.40 -23.63
N GLU A 117 13.58 23.20 -24.68
CA GLU A 117 12.41 23.11 -25.58
C GLU A 117 12.25 21.72 -26.22
N ALA A 118 13.29 20.87 -26.18
CA ALA A 118 13.31 19.50 -26.66
C ALA A 118 13.06 18.45 -25.57
N GLY A 119 12.84 18.85 -24.31
CA GLY A 119 12.55 17.95 -23.19
C GLY A 119 13.79 17.31 -22.53
N ASN A 120 15.00 17.74 -22.88
CA ASN A 120 16.24 17.22 -22.32
C ASN A 120 16.64 17.96 -21.04
N ILE A 121 17.26 17.22 -20.11
CA ILE A 121 17.88 17.79 -18.91
C ILE A 121 19.11 18.61 -19.34
N LYS A 122 19.18 19.88 -18.93
CA LYS A 122 20.31 20.76 -19.26
C LYS A 122 21.63 20.16 -18.72
N PRO A 123 22.67 19.97 -19.56
CA PRO A 123 23.94 19.40 -19.11
C PRO A 123 24.67 20.33 -18.13
N GLY A 124 25.12 19.80 -16.99
CA GLY A 124 26.04 20.49 -16.08
C GLY A 124 25.46 20.97 -14.74
N GLU A 125 24.14 20.90 -14.53
CA GLU A 125 23.56 21.20 -13.22
C GLU A 125 23.68 20.00 -12.27
N LYS A 126 24.38 20.21 -11.15
CA LYS A 126 24.38 19.26 -10.01
C LYS A 126 23.09 19.46 -9.23
N PHE A 127 22.08 18.66 -9.54
CA PHE A 127 20.80 18.72 -8.82
C PHE A 127 20.94 18.17 -7.40
N ASN A 128 20.37 18.89 -6.44
CA ASN A 128 20.28 18.46 -5.06
C ASN A 128 18.91 17.79 -4.84
N ASP A 129 18.80 16.80 -3.95
CA ASP A 129 17.50 16.14 -3.67
C ASP A 129 16.40 17.16 -3.32
N ARG A 130 16.78 18.31 -2.75
CA ARG A 130 15.90 19.43 -2.42
C ARG A 130 15.18 20.06 -3.62
N ASP A 131 15.71 19.92 -4.84
CA ASP A 131 15.11 20.45 -6.07
C ASP A 131 13.93 19.57 -6.56
N TYR A 132 13.84 18.34 -6.06
CA TYR A 132 12.74 17.40 -6.36
C TYR A 132 11.64 17.43 -5.31
N TRP A 133 11.87 18.08 -4.17
CA TRP A 133 10.94 18.05 -3.06
C TRP A 133 9.93 19.17 -3.24
N ALA A 134 8.68 18.83 -3.55
CA ALA A 134 7.60 19.78 -3.31
C ALA A 134 7.62 20.15 -1.82
N ILE A 135 7.68 21.46 -1.54
CA ILE A 135 7.76 22.00 -0.16
C ILE A 135 6.63 21.42 0.70
N SER A 136 5.45 21.23 0.12
CA SER A 136 4.30 20.53 0.66
C SER A 136 4.63 19.11 1.14
N SER A 137 5.35 18.31 0.35
CA SER A 137 5.72 16.93 0.70
C SER A 137 6.68 16.87 1.89
N ILE A 138 7.61 17.82 1.98
CA ILE A 138 8.52 17.95 3.14
C ILE A 138 7.71 18.33 4.36
N TYR A 139 6.86 19.34 4.24
CA TYR A 139 6.02 19.82 5.32
C TYR A 139 5.14 18.70 5.86
N LEU A 140 4.42 17.99 5.00
CA LEU A 140 3.57 16.87 5.37
C LEU A 140 4.36 15.76 6.05
N THR A 141 5.50 15.36 5.48
CA THR A 141 6.32 14.30 6.08
C THR A 141 6.85 14.73 7.46
N ASN A 142 7.29 15.99 7.61
CA ASN A 142 7.73 16.51 8.90
C ASN A 142 6.58 16.55 9.92
N THR A 143 5.39 16.99 9.52
CA THR A 143 4.19 17.01 10.35
C THR A 143 3.83 15.60 10.82
N LEU A 144 3.84 14.61 9.92
CA LEU A 144 3.61 13.20 10.26
C LEU A 144 4.65 12.68 11.26
N THR A 145 5.93 12.96 11.06
CA THR A 145 7.00 12.53 11.98
C THR A 145 7.01 13.24 13.33
N ARG A 146 6.34 14.40 13.43
CA ARG A 146 6.20 15.15 14.68
C ARG A 146 4.98 14.75 15.51
N SER A 147 4.03 14.01 14.93
CA SER A 147 2.89 13.48 15.66
C SER A 147 3.34 12.27 16.50
N PRO A 148 3.37 12.39 17.84
CA PRO A 148 3.82 11.30 18.71
C PRO A 148 2.91 10.06 18.61
N GLU A 149 1.64 10.24 18.29
CA GLU A 149 0.65 9.16 18.16
C GLU A 149 0.95 8.21 17.00
N LEU A 150 1.66 8.69 15.98
CA LEU A 150 2.02 7.89 14.80
C LEU A 150 3.34 7.13 14.95
N THR A 151 4.12 7.42 16.00
CA THR A 151 5.48 6.88 16.22
C THR A 151 6.24 6.79 14.89
N ALA A 152 6.27 7.91 14.18
CA ALA A 152 6.61 7.94 12.77
C ALA A 152 8.06 8.30 12.52
N ILE A 153 8.74 7.54 11.67
CA ILE A 153 10.08 7.86 11.16
C ILE A 153 10.05 8.15 9.67
N ARG A 154 10.98 8.98 9.20
CA ARG A 154 11.23 9.16 7.77
C ARG A 154 12.34 8.21 7.34
N ILE A 155 12.10 7.45 6.28
CA ILE A 155 13.08 6.54 5.67
C ILE A 155 13.27 6.85 4.19
N ASN A 156 14.37 6.37 3.61
CA ASN A 156 14.64 6.60 2.18
C ASN A 156 13.78 5.65 1.31
N LYS A 157 13.66 5.98 0.00
CA LYS A 157 12.80 5.23 -0.94
C LYS A 157 13.21 3.76 -1.08
N ASN A 158 14.51 3.47 -1.01
CA ASN A 158 15.06 2.14 -1.19
C ASN A 158 14.77 1.27 0.04
N GLU A 159 14.86 1.83 1.24
CA GLU A 159 14.44 1.16 2.48
C GLU A 159 12.94 0.92 2.49
N MET A 160 12.13 1.92 2.09
CA MET A 160 10.68 1.79 1.98
C MET A 160 10.29 0.64 1.06
N LEU A 161 10.84 0.61 -0.15
CA LEU A 161 10.61 -0.46 -1.11
C LEU A 161 10.99 -1.82 -0.53
N GLN A 162 12.14 -1.92 0.15
CA GLN A 162 12.56 -3.17 0.77
C GLN A 162 11.57 -3.64 1.86
N PHE A 163 11.07 -2.75 2.70
CA PHE A 163 10.07 -3.10 3.72
C PHE A 163 8.74 -3.52 3.10
N GLN A 164 8.28 -2.83 2.07
CA GLN A 164 7.05 -3.20 1.35
C GLN A 164 7.18 -4.58 0.70
N LEU A 165 8.32 -4.88 0.07
CA LEU A 165 8.57 -6.16 -0.58
C LEU A 165 8.70 -7.31 0.41
N GLU A 166 9.31 -7.09 1.58
CA GLU A 166 9.33 -8.10 2.65
C GLU A 166 7.91 -8.43 3.11
N LYS A 167 7.11 -7.40 3.40
CA LYS A 167 5.72 -7.57 3.78
C LYS A 167 4.93 -8.29 2.69
N LEU A 168 5.08 -7.86 1.44
CA LEU A 168 4.44 -8.48 0.28
C LEU A 168 4.75 -9.98 0.23
N ALA A 169 6.03 -10.34 0.36
CA ALA A 169 6.47 -11.74 0.31
C ALA A 169 5.81 -12.59 1.41
N ILE A 170 5.67 -12.05 2.63
CA ILE A 170 4.98 -12.76 3.72
C ILE A 170 3.48 -12.91 3.40
N ASN A 171 2.85 -11.83 2.94
CA ASN A 171 1.42 -11.83 2.59
C ASN A 171 1.11 -12.77 1.42
N CYS A 172 2.02 -12.91 0.44
CA CYS A 172 1.88 -13.84 -0.69
C CYS A 172 1.80 -15.30 -0.24
N VAL A 173 2.27 -15.61 0.97
CA VAL A 173 2.26 -16.96 1.53
C VAL A 173 1.11 -17.13 2.52
N ILE A 174 1.04 -16.29 3.55
CA ILE A 174 0.10 -16.50 4.67
C ILE A 174 -1.35 -16.28 4.20
N ASN A 175 -1.62 -15.19 3.51
CA ASN A 175 -2.99 -14.77 3.19
C ASN A 175 -3.72 -15.76 2.27
N PRO A 176 -3.19 -16.15 1.09
CA PRO A 176 -3.89 -17.10 0.23
C PRO A 176 -3.97 -18.50 0.85
N LEU A 177 -2.95 -18.95 1.59
CA LEU A 177 -2.98 -20.29 2.20
C LEU A 177 -4.02 -20.38 3.32
N THR A 178 -4.10 -19.40 4.20
CA THR A 178 -5.17 -19.34 5.22
C THR A 178 -6.55 -19.20 4.58
N ALA A 179 -6.68 -18.35 3.56
CA ALA A 179 -7.93 -18.15 2.83
C ALA A 179 -8.44 -19.43 2.15
N LEU A 180 -7.56 -20.22 1.53
CA LEU A 180 -7.92 -21.47 0.87
C LEU A 180 -8.22 -22.60 1.86
N ASN A 181 -7.46 -22.70 2.97
CA ASN A 181 -7.64 -23.72 3.99
C ASN A 181 -8.69 -23.37 5.06
N ASP A 182 -9.21 -22.13 5.05
CA ASP A 182 -10.18 -21.62 6.05
C ASP A 182 -9.68 -21.76 7.50
N CYS A 183 -8.43 -21.37 7.74
CA CYS A 183 -7.73 -21.55 9.01
C CYS A 183 -7.09 -20.25 9.54
N GLN A 184 -6.70 -20.23 10.81
CA GLN A 184 -5.92 -19.14 11.40
C GLN A 184 -4.46 -19.20 10.91
N ASN A 185 -3.69 -18.12 11.13
CA ASN A 185 -2.30 -18.06 10.67
C ASN A 185 -1.44 -19.14 11.35
N GLY A 186 -1.73 -19.47 12.63
CA GLY A 186 -1.02 -20.46 13.40
C GLY A 186 -1.19 -21.89 12.88
N ASP A 187 -2.34 -22.20 12.26
CA ASP A 187 -2.65 -23.53 11.73
C ASP A 187 -1.78 -23.93 10.53
N LEU A 188 -1.14 -22.94 9.88
CA LEU A 188 -0.16 -23.18 8.83
C LEU A 188 1.18 -23.70 9.39
N LEU A 189 1.44 -23.49 10.69
CA LEU A 189 2.64 -23.99 11.35
C LEU A 189 2.53 -25.50 11.54
N TYR A 190 3.69 -26.18 11.53
CA TYR A 190 3.81 -27.63 11.76
C TYR A 190 3.05 -28.53 10.77
N ASN A 191 2.45 -27.97 9.72
CA ASN A 191 1.86 -28.72 8.63
C ASN A 191 2.91 -28.98 7.54
N TYR A 192 3.28 -30.25 7.37
CA TYR A 192 4.31 -30.68 6.42
C TYR A 192 3.97 -30.32 4.97
N ASN A 193 2.71 -30.51 4.56
CA ASN A 193 2.27 -30.25 3.19
C ASN A 193 2.28 -28.75 2.88
N VAL A 194 1.75 -27.96 3.82
CA VAL A 194 1.79 -26.48 3.73
C VAL A 194 3.24 -26.01 3.64
N SER A 195 4.13 -26.52 4.49
CA SER A 195 5.55 -26.12 4.50
C SER A 195 6.25 -26.36 3.16
N ARG A 196 5.90 -27.43 2.43
CA ARG A 196 6.42 -27.69 1.08
C ARG A 196 5.94 -26.66 0.07
N VAL A 197 4.66 -26.30 0.12
CA VAL A 197 4.07 -25.26 -0.74
C VAL A 197 4.69 -23.90 -0.42
N GLN A 198 4.82 -23.54 0.86
CA GLN A 198 5.47 -22.31 1.30
C GLN A 198 6.89 -22.19 0.75
N LYS A 199 7.69 -23.26 0.82
CA LYS A 199 9.06 -23.27 0.29
C LYS A 199 9.09 -22.93 -1.21
N LEU A 200 8.22 -23.55 -2.00
CA LEU A 200 8.18 -23.33 -3.45
C LEU A 200 7.67 -21.93 -3.80
N LEU A 201 6.64 -21.43 -3.11
CA LEU A 201 6.15 -20.06 -3.27
C LEU A 201 7.26 -19.03 -3.00
N LEU A 202 7.99 -19.20 -1.90
CA LEU A 202 9.07 -18.30 -1.51
C LEU A 202 10.23 -18.32 -2.50
N ILE A 203 10.49 -19.44 -3.18
CA ILE A 203 11.47 -19.50 -4.26
C ILE A 203 11.02 -18.64 -5.45
N GLU A 204 9.77 -18.76 -5.91
CA GLU A 204 9.24 -17.91 -6.99
C GLU A 204 9.30 -16.43 -6.60
N ILE A 205 8.77 -16.09 -5.42
CA ILE A 205 8.72 -14.71 -4.91
C ILE A 205 10.12 -14.13 -4.78
N SER A 206 11.05 -14.87 -4.18
CA SER A 206 12.46 -14.46 -4.04
C SER A 206 13.12 -14.22 -5.39
N THR A 207 12.87 -15.10 -6.37
CA THR A 207 13.44 -14.99 -7.71
C THR A 207 12.98 -13.71 -8.40
N VAL A 208 11.68 -13.41 -8.36
CA VAL A 208 11.13 -12.17 -8.93
C VAL A 208 11.70 -10.95 -8.22
N ILE A 209 11.61 -10.91 -6.88
CA ILE A 209 12.04 -9.74 -6.10
C ILE A 209 13.52 -9.43 -6.33
N ARG A 210 14.39 -10.45 -6.32
CA ARG A 210 15.83 -10.26 -6.50
C ARG A 210 16.22 -9.84 -7.92
N ALA A 211 15.35 -10.04 -8.90
CA ALA A 211 15.54 -9.63 -10.28
C ALA A 211 14.94 -8.25 -10.60
N LEU A 212 14.30 -7.58 -9.62
CA LEU A 212 13.73 -6.25 -9.80
C LEU A 212 14.83 -5.20 -10.11
N PRO A 213 14.72 -4.45 -11.23
CA PRO A 213 15.64 -3.37 -11.55
C PRO A 213 15.71 -2.30 -10.46
N GLU A 214 14.60 -2.06 -9.76
CA GLU A 214 14.51 -1.09 -8.66
C GLU A 214 15.41 -1.43 -7.47
N LEU A 215 15.86 -2.69 -7.38
CA LEU A 215 16.77 -3.16 -6.33
C LEU A 215 18.22 -3.31 -6.80
N GLN A 216 18.51 -3.05 -8.08
CA GLN A 216 19.85 -3.18 -8.63
C GLN A 216 20.81 -2.19 -7.96
N GLY A 217 21.98 -2.67 -7.54
CA GLY A 217 23.00 -1.86 -6.88
C GLY A 217 22.78 -1.60 -5.38
N ILE A 218 21.67 -2.06 -4.80
CA ILE A 218 21.45 -1.96 -3.35
C ILE A 218 22.20 -3.09 -2.62
N PRO A 219 23.11 -2.79 -1.67
CA PRO A 219 23.83 -3.82 -0.93
C PRO A 219 22.91 -4.71 -0.09
N GLY A 220 23.21 -6.02 -0.04
CA GLY A 220 22.51 -6.96 0.85
C GLY A 220 21.14 -7.46 0.36
N VAL A 221 20.63 -7.00 -0.78
CA VAL A 221 19.34 -7.44 -1.35
C VAL A 221 19.26 -8.97 -1.50
N MET A 222 20.32 -9.60 -2.01
CA MET A 222 20.35 -11.04 -2.22
C MET A 222 20.18 -11.84 -0.92
N ALA A 223 20.79 -11.36 0.17
CA ALA A 223 20.66 -11.98 1.49
C ALA A 223 19.32 -11.64 2.15
N ARG A 224 18.85 -10.39 1.98
CA ARG A 224 17.59 -9.90 2.53
C ARG A 224 16.38 -10.67 1.99
N PHE A 225 16.37 -10.94 0.69
CA PHE A 225 15.28 -11.63 0.01
C PHE A 225 15.60 -13.09 -0.32
N SER A 226 16.53 -13.73 0.40
CA SER A 226 16.75 -15.17 0.23
C SER A 226 15.49 -15.95 0.64
N PRO A 227 15.15 -17.07 -0.03
CA PRO A 227 13.99 -17.88 0.32
C PRO A 227 14.01 -18.30 1.80
N GLU A 228 15.18 -18.63 2.34
CA GLU A 228 15.38 -19.05 3.72
C GLU A 228 15.05 -17.93 4.70
N ARG A 229 15.52 -16.70 4.45
CA ARG A 229 15.22 -15.56 5.32
C ARG A 229 13.75 -15.19 5.26
N LEU A 230 13.16 -15.16 4.07
CA LEU A 230 11.72 -14.90 3.91
C LEU A 230 10.87 -15.98 4.59
N ARG A 231 11.31 -17.25 4.57
CA ARG A 231 10.66 -18.32 5.32
C ARG A 231 10.72 -18.08 6.83
N THR A 232 11.89 -17.72 7.36
CA THR A 232 12.04 -17.39 8.78
C THR A 232 11.14 -16.24 9.19
N LEU A 233 11.04 -15.20 8.35
CA LEU A 233 10.12 -14.08 8.58
C LEU A 233 8.65 -14.54 8.54
N ALA A 234 8.25 -15.34 7.56
CA ALA A 234 6.89 -15.87 7.47
C ALA A 234 6.52 -16.68 8.71
N VAL A 235 7.41 -17.58 9.15
CA VAL A 235 7.24 -18.39 10.36
C VAL A 235 7.14 -17.50 11.60
N SER A 236 8.00 -16.48 11.73
CA SER A 236 7.93 -15.53 12.83
C SER A 236 6.59 -14.79 12.87
N VAL A 237 6.08 -14.34 11.71
CA VAL A 237 4.78 -13.67 11.62
C VAL A 237 3.64 -14.63 11.97
N MET A 238 3.66 -15.87 11.45
CA MET A 238 2.66 -16.88 11.79
C MET A 238 2.63 -17.17 13.30
N HIS A 239 3.79 -17.29 13.97
CA HIS A 239 3.84 -17.44 15.43
C HIS A 239 3.28 -16.23 16.18
N LYS A 240 3.69 -15.02 15.81
CA LYS A 240 3.25 -13.78 16.50
C LYS A 240 1.77 -13.46 16.26
N THR A 241 1.16 -14.05 15.24
CA THR A 241 -0.23 -13.80 14.84
C THR A 241 -1.03 -15.11 14.81
N ALA A 242 -0.64 -16.10 15.61
CA ALA A 242 -1.13 -17.47 15.49
C ALA A 242 -2.65 -17.56 15.56
N GLU A 243 -3.27 -16.82 16.50
CA GLU A 243 -4.71 -16.79 16.73
C GLU A 243 -5.47 -15.88 15.74
N ASN A 244 -4.74 -15.12 14.90
CA ASN A 244 -5.36 -14.16 14.00
C ASN A 244 -5.86 -14.86 12.73
N THR A 245 -7.02 -14.42 12.27
CA THR A 245 -7.52 -14.72 10.92
C THR A 245 -6.90 -13.73 9.94
N SER A 246 -6.38 -14.20 8.80
CA SER A 246 -5.80 -13.31 7.79
C SER A 246 -6.85 -12.36 7.19
N SER A 247 -6.42 -11.17 6.77
CA SER A 247 -7.34 -10.18 6.18
C SER A 247 -8.06 -10.73 4.95
N MET A 248 -7.37 -11.51 4.12
CA MET A 248 -7.96 -12.13 2.93
C MET A 248 -9.06 -13.12 3.30
N LEU A 249 -8.86 -13.94 4.35
CA LEU A 249 -9.91 -14.85 4.81
C LEU A 249 -11.10 -14.09 5.43
N GLN A 250 -10.85 -13.02 6.18
CA GLN A 250 -11.90 -12.14 6.70
C GLN A 250 -12.73 -11.54 5.55
N ASP A 251 -12.08 -11.00 4.51
CA ASP A 251 -12.76 -10.41 3.35
C ASP A 251 -13.61 -11.45 2.62
N MET A 252 -13.10 -12.66 2.42
CA MET A 252 -13.86 -13.76 1.81
C MET A 252 -15.09 -14.17 2.63
N ARG A 253 -14.96 -14.25 3.95
CA ARG A 253 -16.09 -14.56 4.85
C ARG A 253 -17.14 -13.45 4.86
N MET A 254 -16.74 -12.21 4.62
CA MET A 254 -17.64 -11.05 4.50
C MET A 254 -18.19 -10.86 3.07
N GLY A 255 -17.85 -11.74 2.11
CA GLY A 255 -18.26 -11.61 0.72
C GLY A 255 -17.65 -10.40 -0.01
N LYS A 256 -16.56 -9.84 0.52
CA LYS A 256 -15.83 -8.70 -0.06
C LYS A 256 -14.79 -9.18 -1.08
N GLU A 257 -14.41 -8.28 -1.99
CA GLU A 257 -13.26 -8.48 -2.86
C GLU A 257 -11.98 -8.60 -2.05
N THR A 258 -11.08 -9.50 -2.48
CA THR A 258 -9.81 -9.75 -1.81
C THR A 258 -8.66 -8.99 -2.47
N GLU A 259 -7.60 -8.72 -1.72
CA GLU A 259 -6.41 -8.03 -2.23
C GLU A 259 -5.45 -8.94 -3.02
N ILE A 260 -5.89 -10.12 -3.47
CA ILE A 260 -5.03 -11.15 -4.06
C ILE A 260 -4.28 -10.65 -5.31
N GLU A 261 -4.90 -9.78 -6.11
CA GLU A 261 -4.32 -9.21 -7.33
C GLU A 261 -3.19 -8.19 -7.06
N TYR A 262 -3.21 -7.55 -5.89
CA TYR A 262 -2.18 -6.63 -5.43
C TYR A 262 -1.07 -7.34 -4.63
N ILE A 263 -1.32 -8.58 -4.20
CA ILE A 263 -0.38 -9.39 -3.44
C ILE A 263 0.32 -10.38 -4.39
N ASN A 264 -0.27 -11.55 -4.63
CA ASN A 264 0.32 -12.55 -5.52
C ASN A 264 0.23 -12.09 -6.99
N GLY A 265 -0.82 -11.38 -7.38
CA GLY A 265 -0.95 -10.84 -8.74
C GLY A 265 0.16 -9.84 -9.10
N TYR A 266 0.66 -9.06 -8.13
CA TYR A 266 1.81 -8.19 -8.35
C TYR A 266 3.07 -9.01 -8.68
N ILE A 267 3.35 -10.08 -7.92
CA ILE A 267 4.50 -10.97 -8.18
C ILE A 267 4.38 -11.61 -9.58
N VAL A 268 3.18 -12.03 -9.97
CA VAL A 268 2.94 -12.60 -11.31
C VAL A 268 3.25 -11.58 -12.41
N ARG A 269 2.69 -10.37 -12.33
CA ARG A 269 2.94 -9.31 -13.33
C ARG A 269 4.42 -8.96 -13.44
N ARG A 270 5.10 -8.77 -12.30
CA ARG A 270 6.55 -8.50 -12.28
C ARG A 270 7.37 -9.68 -12.79
N GLY A 271 6.94 -10.90 -12.52
CA GLY A 271 7.55 -12.11 -13.08
C GLY A 271 7.47 -12.12 -14.61
N GLU A 272 6.30 -11.83 -15.18
CA GLU A 272 6.09 -11.76 -16.63
C GLU A 272 6.98 -10.70 -17.29
N GLU A 273 7.07 -9.50 -16.72
CA GLU A 273 7.95 -8.42 -17.19
C GLU A 273 9.43 -8.81 -17.19
N LEU A 274 9.84 -9.68 -16.25
CA LEU A 274 11.21 -10.17 -16.10
C LEU A 274 11.46 -11.50 -16.82
N GLY A 275 10.45 -12.09 -17.46
CA GLY A 275 10.55 -13.43 -18.08
C GLY A 275 10.64 -14.59 -17.07
N VAL A 276 10.27 -14.37 -15.80
CA VAL A 276 10.24 -15.37 -14.72
C VAL A 276 8.84 -15.95 -14.57
N LYS A 277 8.68 -17.25 -14.85
CA LYS A 277 7.39 -17.93 -14.69
C LYS A 277 7.02 -18.10 -13.21
N CYS A 278 5.87 -17.57 -12.81
CA CYS A 278 5.35 -17.61 -11.44
C CYS A 278 4.09 -18.50 -11.35
N ALA A 279 4.23 -19.78 -11.68
CA ALA A 279 3.10 -20.69 -11.86
C ALA A 279 2.31 -20.93 -10.56
N LEU A 280 3.00 -21.06 -9.43
CA LEU A 280 2.35 -21.29 -8.14
C LEU A 280 1.63 -20.04 -7.65
N ASN A 281 2.24 -18.88 -7.78
CA ASN A 281 1.59 -17.61 -7.46
C ASN A 281 0.35 -17.37 -8.34
N TYR A 282 0.46 -17.62 -9.65
CA TYR A 282 -0.68 -17.53 -10.58
C TYR A 282 -1.81 -18.49 -10.19
N MET A 283 -1.48 -19.75 -9.87
CA MET A 283 -2.46 -20.72 -9.40
C MET A 283 -3.21 -20.22 -8.14
N LEU A 284 -2.49 -19.69 -7.14
CA LEU A 284 -3.12 -19.15 -5.94
C LEU A 284 -4.05 -17.97 -6.23
N VAL A 285 -3.65 -17.08 -7.14
CA VAL A 285 -4.52 -15.97 -7.60
C VAL A 285 -5.85 -16.53 -8.11
N GLN A 286 -5.80 -17.49 -9.03
CA GLN A 286 -7.00 -18.06 -9.63
C GLN A 286 -7.86 -18.84 -8.61
N MET A 287 -7.23 -19.61 -7.71
CA MET A 287 -7.96 -20.37 -6.70
C MET A 287 -8.68 -19.47 -5.70
N VAL A 288 -8.04 -18.39 -5.24
CA VAL A 288 -8.66 -17.43 -4.33
C VAL A 288 -9.82 -16.71 -5.02
N LEU A 289 -9.61 -16.19 -6.24
CA LEU A 289 -10.68 -15.53 -7.01
C LEU A 289 -11.87 -16.47 -7.24
N ALA A 290 -11.62 -17.72 -7.60
CA ALA A 290 -12.66 -18.73 -7.78
C ALA A 290 -13.44 -18.99 -6.47
N LYS A 291 -12.72 -19.24 -5.37
CA LYS A 291 -13.35 -19.48 -4.06
C LYS A 291 -14.16 -18.27 -3.59
N THR A 292 -13.67 -17.04 -3.77
CA THR A 292 -14.41 -15.81 -3.45
C THR A 292 -15.70 -15.73 -4.25
N ARG A 293 -15.66 -15.95 -5.58
CA ARG A 293 -16.86 -15.96 -6.43
C ARG A 293 -17.87 -17.03 -6.01
N MET A 294 -17.40 -18.22 -5.66
CA MET A 294 -18.26 -19.31 -5.17
C MET A 294 -18.95 -18.94 -3.85
N LEU A 295 -18.24 -18.29 -2.93
CA LEU A 295 -18.81 -17.82 -1.66
C LEU A 295 -19.83 -16.70 -1.87
N SER A 296 -19.50 -15.69 -2.69
CA SER A 296 -20.44 -14.60 -3.00
C SER A 296 -21.74 -15.13 -3.64
N LYS A 297 -21.65 -16.10 -4.56
CA LYS A 297 -22.85 -16.75 -5.12
C LYS A 297 -23.68 -17.49 -4.07
N LYS A 298 -23.03 -18.21 -3.14
CA LYS A 298 -23.74 -18.87 -2.03
C LYS A 298 -24.45 -17.87 -1.13
N MET A 299 -23.81 -16.74 -0.82
CA MET A 299 -24.40 -15.68 -0.01
C MET A 299 -25.60 -15.01 -0.70
N GLN A 300 -25.52 -14.76 -2.02
CA GLN A 300 -26.64 -14.23 -2.80
C GLN A 300 -27.82 -15.21 -2.91
N GLY A 301 -27.56 -16.51 -2.87
CA GLY A 301 -28.59 -17.55 -2.90
C GLY A 301 -29.28 -17.82 -1.55
N GLN A 302 -28.84 -17.21 -0.45
CA GLN A 302 -29.49 -17.34 0.85
C GLN A 302 -30.63 -16.32 0.95
N ILE A 303 -31.87 -16.81 1.04
CA ILE A 303 -33.03 -15.99 1.42
C ILE A 303 -32.83 -15.56 2.87
N PRO A 304 -32.86 -14.26 3.22
CA PRO A 304 -32.85 -13.84 4.61
C PRO A 304 -34.10 -14.41 5.28
N LEU A 305 -33.92 -15.37 6.18
CA LEU A 305 -35.02 -15.75 7.07
C LEU A 305 -35.27 -14.56 7.98
N ASP A 306 -36.36 -13.85 7.72
CA ASP A 306 -36.85 -12.81 8.59
C ASP A 306 -37.22 -13.43 9.94
N PRO A 307 -36.48 -13.16 11.04
CA PRO A 307 -36.81 -13.69 12.35
C PRO A 307 -38.12 -13.12 12.93
N SER A 308 -38.76 -12.16 12.25
CA SER A 308 -40.05 -11.59 12.65
C SER A 308 -41.27 -12.34 12.11
N VAL A 309 -41.10 -13.36 11.27
CA VAL A 309 -42.21 -14.20 10.79
C VAL A 309 -42.37 -15.40 11.73
N PRO A 310 -43.45 -15.49 12.54
CA PRO A 310 -43.68 -16.65 13.38
C PRO A 310 -43.98 -17.88 12.53
N LYS A 311 -43.48 -19.04 12.99
CA LYS A 311 -43.75 -20.36 12.41
C LYS A 311 -45.22 -20.76 12.52
#